data_AF-A0A916WGU4-F1
#
_entry.id   AF-A0A916WGU4-F1
#
_cell.length_a   1.000
_cell.length_b   1.000
_cell.length_c   1.000
_cell.angle_alpha   90.00
_cell.angle_beta   90.00
_cell.angle_gamma   90.00
#
_symmetry.space_group_name_H-M   'P 1'
#
loop_
_entity.id
_entity.type
_entity.pdbx_description
1 polymer ?
#
loop_
_entity_poly.entity_id
_entity_poly.type
_entity_poly.pdbx_seq_one_letter_code
_entity_poly.pdbx_strand_id
1 'polypeptide(L)'
;MTDKDWKWYVGDNDGIFDVGPCDTREEAIEEARGQYGDDMGIHLVEAVKDEIRLADYIGATSILEEAEERAYDLCDPEGSDPLFGVTGDQASDLSARLRKACDEWQEAHNLRFVPWAFTRTRNAEYVEPAEASHDNA
;
A
#
# COMPACT_ATOMS: atom_id res chain seq x y z
N MET A 1 14.68 14.81 -3.68
CA MET A 1 14.11 13.63 -3.01
C MET A 1 13.70 14.11 -1.64
N THR A 2 12.40 14.18 -1.36
CA THR A 2 11.91 14.40 0.00
C THR A 2 12.36 13.21 0.84
N ASP A 3 13.01 13.44 1.97
CA ASP A 3 13.26 12.37 2.93
C ASP A 3 11.92 11.76 3.32
N LYS A 4 11.82 10.44 3.24
CA LYS A 4 10.60 9.72 3.60
C LYS A 4 10.50 9.67 5.12
N ASP A 5 9.29 9.83 5.64
CA ASP A 5 9.02 9.78 7.07
C ASP A 5 8.98 8.33 7.55
N TRP A 6 10.16 7.72 7.67
CA TRP A 6 10.31 6.37 8.20
C TRP A 6 10.02 6.37 9.70
N LYS A 7 9.11 5.50 10.12
CA LYS A 7 8.71 5.31 11.52
C LYS A 7 8.81 3.84 11.89
N TRP A 8 8.98 3.57 13.18
CA TRP A 8 8.96 2.22 13.73
C TRP A 8 7.54 1.82 14.13
N TYR A 9 7.22 0.58 13.85
CA TYR A 9 5.94 -0.04 14.20
C TYR A 9 6.19 -1.44 14.77
N VAL A 10 5.34 -1.87 15.70
CA VAL A 10 5.46 -3.17 16.36
C VAL A 10 4.12 -3.90 16.35
N GLY A 11 4.19 -5.22 16.22
CA GLY A 11 3.08 -6.13 16.40
C GLY A 11 3.47 -7.33 17.26
N ASP A 12 2.46 -8.01 17.80
CA ASP A 12 2.62 -9.33 18.43
C ASP A 12 2.82 -10.46 17.41
N ASN A 13 2.65 -10.14 16.11
CA ASN A 13 2.87 -11.01 14.97
C ASN A 13 3.45 -10.23 13.79
N ASP A 14 3.81 -10.91 12.70
CA ASP A 14 4.43 -10.31 11.51
C ASP A 14 3.45 -9.75 10.46
N GLY A 15 2.14 -9.80 10.73
CA GLY A 15 1.08 -9.40 9.81
C GLY A 15 0.33 -8.10 10.21
N ILE A 16 0.25 -7.80 11.50
CA ILE A 16 -0.44 -6.61 12.03
C ILE A 16 0.52 -5.88 12.97
N PHE A 17 0.72 -4.58 12.73
CA PHE A 17 1.56 -3.72 13.56
C PHE A 17 0.69 -2.58 14.13
N ASP A 18 0.25 -2.73 15.37
CA ASP A 18 -0.67 -1.84 16.07
C ASP A 18 0.00 -0.87 17.06
N VAL A 19 1.31 -1.02 17.31
CA VAL A 19 2.13 -0.06 18.06
C VAL A 19 2.88 0.87 17.08
N GLY A 20 3.01 2.15 17.44
CA GLY A 20 3.60 3.21 16.62
C GLY A 20 2.57 4.16 15.99
N PRO A 21 3.00 5.16 15.20
CA PRO A 21 4.36 5.41 14.73
C PRO A 21 5.31 5.93 15.81
N CYS A 22 6.48 5.31 15.95
CA CYS A 22 7.57 5.79 16.84
C CYS A 22 8.73 6.35 16.01
N ASP A 23 9.46 7.31 16.57
CA ASP A 23 10.60 7.94 15.91
C ASP A 23 11.85 7.05 15.96
N THR A 24 11.93 6.19 16.98
CA THR A 24 13.07 5.29 17.18
C THR A 24 12.64 3.85 17.42
N ARG A 25 13.56 2.92 17.16
CA ARG A 25 13.39 1.49 17.42
C ARG A 25 13.18 1.23 18.90
N GLU A 26 13.98 1.88 19.76
CA GLU A 26 13.96 1.68 21.21
C GLU A 26 12.63 2.15 21.83
N GLU A 27 12.11 3.29 21.39
CA GLU A 27 10.79 3.79 21.79
C GLU A 27 9.69 2.79 21.42
N ALA A 28 9.75 2.23 20.21
CA ALA A 28 8.79 1.23 19.74
C ALA A 28 8.82 -0.05 20.58
N ILE A 29 10.02 -0.50 20.99
CA ILE A 29 10.18 -1.63 21.92
C ILE A 29 9.56 -1.28 23.27
N GLU A 30 9.91 -0.14 23.86
CA GLU A 30 9.40 0.27 25.18
C GLU A 30 7.87 0.33 25.20
N GLU A 31 7.26 0.95 24.18
CA GLU A 31 5.80 1.03 24.04
C GLU A 31 5.17 -0.36 23.90
N ALA A 32 5.75 -1.22 23.04
CA ALA A 32 5.26 -2.59 22.84
C ALA A 32 5.37 -3.43 24.12
N ARG A 33 6.44 -3.27 24.92
CA ARG A 33 6.58 -3.94 26.23
C ARG A 33 5.54 -3.45 27.22
N GLY A 34 5.25 -2.15 27.24
CA GLY A 34 4.17 -1.58 28.04
C GLY A 34 2.79 -2.14 27.68
N GLN A 35 2.56 -2.48 26.41
CA GLN A 35 1.29 -2.98 25.91
C GLN A 35 1.13 -4.51 26.01
N TYR A 36 2.14 -5.26 25.59
CA TYR A 36 2.07 -6.72 25.47
C TYR A 36 2.69 -7.47 26.66
N GLY A 37 3.54 -6.80 27.43
CA GLY A 37 4.34 -7.42 28.49
C GLY A 37 5.75 -7.83 28.04
N ASP A 38 6.58 -8.14 29.03
CA ASP A 38 7.97 -8.54 28.85
C ASP A 38 8.13 -10.02 28.46
N ASP A 39 7.11 -10.85 28.73
CA ASP A 39 7.11 -12.29 28.50
C ASP A 39 6.75 -12.71 27.07
N MET A 40 6.33 -11.77 26.23
CA MET A 40 5.97 -12.02 24.82
C MET A 40 7.07 -11.57 23.87
N GLY A 41 7.34 -12.29 22.79
CA GLY A 41 8.22 -11.79 21.73
C GLY A 41 7.48 -10.83 20.80
N ILE A 42 8.17 -9.86 20.24
CA ILE A 42 7.57 -8.79 19.44
C ILE A 42 8.22 -8.69 18.05
N HIS A 43 7.43 -8.32 17.05
CA HIS A 43 7.89 -8.12 15.67
C HIS A 43 7.95 -6.63 15.35
N LEU A 44 9.12 -6.13 14.96
CA LEU A 44 9.33 -4.73 14.60
C LEU A 44 9.53 -4.56 13.11
N VAL A 45 9.12 -3.41 12.60
CA VAL A 45 9.41 -2.98 11.23
C VAL A 45 9.55 -1.47 11.17
N GLU A 46 10.50 -1.00 10.36
CA GLU A 46 10.56 0.41 9.98
C GLU A 46 9.79 0.60 8.67
N ALA A 47 8.79 1.48 8.65
CA ALA A 47 7.87 1.59 7.54
C ALA A 47 7.49 3.03 7.20
N VAL A 48 6.97 3.21 5.99
CA VAL A 48 6.44 4.48 5.49
C VAL A 48 5.00 4.29 5.02
N LYS A 49 4.12 5.20 5.43
CA LYS A 49 2.76 5.35 4.90
C LYS A 49 2.69 6.58 3.99
N ASP A 50 3.18 6.41 2.76
CA ASP A 50 3.08 7.46 1.75
C ASP A 50 1.65 7.54 1.18
N GLU A 51 1.27 8.74 0.73
CA GLU A 51 0.11 8.90 -0.14
C GLU A 51 0.37 8.18 -1.47
N ILE A 52 -0.65 7.46 -1.94
CA ILE A 52 -0.64 6.81 -3.25
C ILE A 52 -1.37 7.68 -4.28
N ARG A 53 -0.94 7.60 -5.54
CA ARG A 53 -1.59 8.32 -6.64
C ARG A 53 -2.65 7.43 -7.24
N LEU A 54 -3.86 7.97 -7.45
CA LEU A 54 -4.91 7.25 -8.18
C LEU A 54 -4.40 6.79 -9.56
N ALA A 55 -3.60 7.61 -10.23
CA ALA A 55 -3.00 7.30 -11.52
C ALA A 55 -2.18 6.00 -11.54
N ASP A 56 -1.58 5.59 -10.40
CA ASP A 56 -0.80 4.35 -10.33
C ASP A 56 -1.68 3.09 -10.49
N TYR A 57 -2.99 3.22 -10.28
CA TYR A 57 -3.97 2.14 -10.37
C TYR A 57 -4.85 2.21 -11.64
N ILE A 58 -4.64 3.22 -12.49
CA ILE A 58 -5.43 3.43 -13.72
C ILE A 58 -4.61 3.08 -14.96
N GLY A 59 -5.24 2.35 -15.88
CA GLY A 59 -4.67 1.95 -17.17
C GLY A 59 -5.73 1.70 -18.23
N ALA A 60 -5.30 1.70 -19.50
CA ALA A 60 -6.20 1.51 -20.64
C ALA A 60 -6.88 0.15 -20.67
N THR A 61 -6.22 -0.91 -20.16
CA THR A 61 -6.79 -2.27 -20.15
C THR A 61 -8.14 -2.31 -19.45
N SER A 62 -8.23 -1.83 -18.20
CA SER A 62 -9.46 -1.91 -17.41
C SER A 62 -10.62 -1.12 -18.01
N ILE A 63 -10.36 0.03 -18.64
CA ILE A 63 -11.43 0.84 -19.23
C ILE A 63 -11.89 0.30 -20.59
N LEU A 64 -10.96 -0.27 -21.37
CA LEU A 64 -11.27 -0.85 -22.68
C LEU A 64 -12.03 -2.16 -22.51
N GLU A 65 -11.61 -3.03 -21.57
CA GLU A 65 -12.31 -4.27 -21.24
C GLU A 65 -13.73 -3.99 -20.75
N GLU A 66 -13.91 -3.07 -19.80
CA GLU A 66 -15.24 -2.69 -19.30
C GLU A 66 -16.12 -2.09 -20.41
N ALA A 67 -15.52 -1.29 -21.31
CA ALA A 67 -16.25 -0.71 -22.43
C ALA A 67 -16.71 -1.79 -23.43
N GLU A 68 -15.85 -2.76 -23.74
CA GLU A 68 -16.21 -3.89 -24.61
C GLU A 68 -17.26 -4.79 -23.97
N GLU A 69 -17.12 -5.13 -22.68
CA GLU A 69 -18.10 -5.95 -21.95
C GLU A 69 -19.50 -5.32 -21.99
N ARG A 70 -19.60 -4.01 -21.71
CA ARG A 70 -20.88 -3.28 -21.77
C ARG A 70 -21.41 -3.10 -23.19
N ALA A 71 -20.52 -2.98 -24.17
CA ALA A 71 -20.91 -2.83 -25.56
C ALA A 71 -21.37 -4.16 -26.18
N TYR A 72 -21.00 -5.30 -25.58
CA TYR A 72 -21.32 -6.62 -26.11
C TYR A 72 -22.83 -6.88 -26.23
N ASP A 73 -23.64 -6.31 -25.31
CA ASP A 73 -25.11 -6.35 -25.38
C ASP A 73 -25.71 -5.64 -26.61
N LEU A 74 -24.91 -4.82 -27.30
CA LEU A 74 -25.30 -4.08 -28.50
C LEU A 74 -24.83 -4.74 -29.80
N CYS A 75 -24.16 -5.90 -29.71
CA CYS A 75 -23.45 -6.51 -30.84
C CYS A 75 -24.17 -7.72 -31.44
N ASP A 76 -23.84 -7.98 -32.70
CA ASP A 76 -24.32 -9.17 -33.41
C ASP A 76 -23.68 -10.42 -32.80
N PRO A 77 -24.47 -11.37 -32.25
CA PRO A 77 -23.94 -12.59 -31.63
C PRO A 77 -23.08 -13.45 -32.58
N GLU A 78 -23.14 -13.20 -33.90
CA GLU A 78 -22.33 -13.90 -34.91
C GLU A 78 -20.99 -13.18 -35.24
N GLY A 79 -20.75 -11.99 -34.69
CA GLY A 79 -19.53 -11.21 -34.96
C GLY A 79 -18.34 -11.64 -34.13
N SER A 80 -17.28 -12.18 -34.77
CA SER A 80 -16.02 -12.54 -34.10
C SER A 80 -14.99 -11.41 -34.05
N ASP A 81 -15.34 -10.22 -34.54
CA ASP A 81 -14.43 -9.09 -34.62
C ASP A 81 -14.46 -8.26 -33.33
N PRO A 82 -13.32 -7.75 -32.85
CA PRO A 82 -13.28 -6.86 -31.69
C PRO A 82 -14.10 -5.59 -31.96
N LEU A 83 -14.87 -5.17 -30.95
CA LEU A 83 -15.76 -4.02 -31.06
C LEU A 83 -14.98 -2.71 -31.24
N PHE A 84 -13.78 -2.65 -30.65
CA PHE A 84 -12.92 -1.49 -30.73
C PHE A 84 -11.45 -1.90 -30.87
N GLY A 85 -10.98 -2.00 -32.11
CA GLY A 85 -9.61 -2.41 -32.43
C GLY A 85 -8.56 -1.36 -32.04
N VAL A 86 -8.08 -1.41 -30.80
CA VAL A 86 -7.04 -0.53 -30.26
C VAL A 86 -5.67 -1.17 -30.41
N THR A 87 -4.72 -0.45 -31.00
CA THR A 87 -3.31 -0.88 -31.07
C THR A 87 -2.60 -0.69 -29.72
N GLY A 88 -1.49 -1.40 -29.49
CA GLY A 88 -0.70 -1.25 -28.26
C GLY A 88 -0.20 0.19 -28.01
N ASP A 89 0.17 0.92 -29.06
CA ASP A 89 0.59 2.31 -28.96
C ASP A 89 -0.56 3.23 -28.54
N GLN A 90 -1.76 3.01 -29.09
CA GLN A 90 -2.96 3.77 -28.70
C GLN A 90 -3.40 3.46 -27.27
N ALA A 91 -3.31 2.20 -26.83
CA ALA A 91 -3.58 1.83 -25.44
C ALA A 91 -2.58 2.47 -24.46
N SER A 92 -1.31 2.56 -24.88
CA SER A 92 -0.26 3.24 -24.10
C SER A 92 -0.50 4.74 -24.00
N ASP A 93 -0.86 5.41 -25.11
CA ASP A 93 -1.24 6.82 -25.14
C ASP A 93 -2.48 7.09 -24.27
N LEU A 94 -3.51 6.25 -24.37
CA LEU A 94 -4.71 6.34 -23.53
C LEU A 94 -4.36 6.23 -22.05
N SER A 95 -3.52 5.27 -21.67
CA SER A 95 -3.05 5.11 -20.29
C SER A 95 -2.35 6.38 -19.77
N ALA A 96 -1.46 6.97 -20.57
CA ALA A 96 -0.77 8.21 -20.21
C ALA A 96 -1.75 9.38 -20.01
N ARG A 97 -2.76 9.52 -20.87
CA ARG A 97 -3.80 10.56 -20.76
C ARG A 97 -4.67 10.39 -19.52
N LEU A 98 -5.12 9.16 -19.24
CA LEU A 98 -5.93 8.86 -18.07
C LEU A 98 -5.17 9.16 -16.79
N ARG A 99 -3.91 8.72 -16.70
CA ARG A 99 -3.03 9.00 -15.56
C ARG A 99 -2.89 10.48 -15.30
N LYS A 100 -2.61 11.25 -16.36
CA LYS A 100 -2.50 12.71 -16.26
C LYS A 100 -3.80 13.35 -15.77
N ALA A 101 -4.94 12.94 -16.31
CA ALA A 101 -6.24 13.46 -15.89
C ALA A 101 -6.55 13.12 -14.42
N CYS A 102 -6.20 11.92 -13.96
CA CYS A 102 -6.34 11.52 -12.57
C CYS A 102 -5.44 12.33 -11.64
N ASP A 103 -4.17 12.55 -12.00
CA ASP A 103 -3.25 13.38 -11.23
C ASP A 103 -3.79 14.82 -11.09
N GLU A 104 -4.17 15.45 -12.22
CA GLU A 104 -4.73 16.81 -12.25
C GLU A 104 -6.01 16.92 -11.40
N TRP A 105 -6.90 15.93 -11.50
CA TRP A 105 -8.13 15.89 -10.70
C TRP A 105 -7.85 15.71 -9.21
N GLN A 106 -6.96 14.78 -8.85
CA GLN A 106 -6.62 14.51 -7.46
C GLN A 106 -5.98 15.74 -6.79
N GLU A 107 -5.08 16.43 -7.51
CA GLU A 107 -4.46 17.69 -7.08
C GLU A 107 -5.49 18.82 -6.94
N ALA A 108 -6.34 19.04 -7.94
CA ALA A 108 -7.35 20.11 -7.95
C ALA A 108 -8.33 20.02 -6.77
N HIS A 109 -8.56 18.80 -6.25
CA HIS A 109 -9.46 18.55 -5.13
C HIS A 109 -8.74 18.30 -3.80
N ASN A 110 -7.41 18.39 -3.75
CA ASN A 110 -6.58 18.10 -2.57
C ASN A 110 -6.93 16.73 -1.95
N LEU A 111 -7.16 15.73 -2.81
CA LEU A 111 -7.50 14.38 -2.39
C LEU A 111 -6.23 13.58 -2.08
N ARG A 112 -6.18 13.00 -0.89
CA ARG A 112 -5.05 12.20 -0.42
C ARG A 112 -5.51 10.78 -0.24
N PHE A 113 -4.95 9.86 -1.02
CA PHE A 113 -5.24 8.44 -0.89
C PHE A 113 -4.17 7.85 0.01
N VAL A 114 -4.51 7.63 1.29
CA VAL A 114 -3.59 7.05 2.28
C VAL A 114 -4.00 5.60 2.53
N PRO A 115 -3.18 4.61 2.18
CA PRO A 115 -3.50 3.21 2.41
C PRO A 115 -3.43 2.87 3.89
N TRP A 116 -4.16 1.82 4.28
CA TRP A 116 -4.09 1.29 5.65
C TRP A 116 -2.74 0.57 5.89
N ALA A 117 -2.25 -0.13 4.86
CA ALA A 117 -0.98 -0.83 4.83
C ALA A 117 0.22 0.10 4.60
N PHE A 118 1.41 -0.39 4.94
CA PHE A 118 2.66 0.30 4.63
C PHE A 118 2.94 0.29 3.13
N THR A 119 3.34 1.44 2.59
CA THR A 119 3.76 1.57 1.19
C THR A 119 5.17 1.03 0.96
N ARG A 120 6.00 1.04 2.02
CA ARG A 120 7.38 0.57 2.03
C ARG A 120 7.74 0.12 3.43
N THR A 121 8.57 -0.92 3.53
CA THR A 121 9.10 -1.45 4.79
C THR A 121 10.59 -1.74 4.65
N ARG A 122 11.31 -1.72 5.78
CA ARG A 122 12.70 -2.14 5.93
C ARG A 122 12.97 -2.52 7.38
N ASN A 123 14.17 -3.07 7.64
CA ASN A 123 14.65 -3.38 9.00
C ASN A 123 13.67 -4.23 9.83
N ALA A 124 12.96 -5.15 9.17
CA ALA A 124 12.07 -6.07 9.87
C ALA A 124 12.89 -7.01 10.77
N GLU A 125 12.44 -7.18 12.00
CA GLU A 125 13.12 -8.00 12.99
C GLU A 125 12.15 -8.60 14.01
N TYR A 126 12.62 -9.61 14.73
CA TYR A 126 11.96 -10.18 15.88
C TYR A 126 12.82 -9.94 17.12
N VAL A 127 12.20 -9.50 18.21
CA VAL A 127 12.83 -9.31 19.51
C VAL A 127 12.21 -10.30 20.48
N GLU A 128 13.04 -11.22 20.96
CA GLU A 128 12.68 -12.24 21.97
C GLU A 128 12.07 -11.59 23.24
N PRO A 129 11.26 -12.33 24.01
CA PRO A 129 10.84 -11.90 25.35
C PRO A 129 12.02 -11.39 26.18
N ALA A 130 11.82 -10.35 26.99
CA ALA A 130 12.81 -9.96 27.97
C ALA A 130 12.88 -11.09 29.01
N GLU A 131 14.06 -11.70 29.18
CA GLU A 131 14.21 -12.78 30.17
C GLU A 131 13.74 -12.28 31.53
N ALA A 132 12.78 -12.99 32.14
CA ALA A 132 12.44 -12.77 33.53
C ALA A 132 13.75 -12.94 34.31
N SER A 133 14.20 -11.88 34.99
CA SER A 133 15.35 -11.92 35.87
C SER A 133 15.10 -12.99 36.93
N HIS A 134 15.56 -14.21 36.68
CA HIS A 134 15.64 -15.26 37.69
C HIS A 134 16.82 -14.89 38.60
N ASP A 135 16.60 -13.90 39.47
CA ASP A 135 17.41 -13.73 40.67
C ASP A 135 17.21 -14.97 41.53
N ASN A 136 18.07 -15.97 41.33
CA ASN A 136 18.24 -17.08 42.25
C ASN A 136 18.92 -16.52 43.51
N ALA A 137 18.09 -16.12 44.47
CA ALA A 137 18.49 -15.91 45.87
C ALA A 137 18.75 -17.25 46.57
#